data_AF-A0A7K3Z422-F1
#
_entry.id   AF-A0A7K3Z422-F1
#
_cell.length_a   1.000
_cell.length_b   1.000
_cell.length_c   1.000
_cell.angle_alpha   90.00
_cell.angle_beta   90.00
_cell.angle_gamma   90.00
#
_symmetry.space_group_name_H-M   'P 1'
#
loop_
_entity.id
_entity.type
_entity.pdbx_description
1 polymer ?
#
loop_
_entity_poly.entity_id
_entity_poly.type
_entity_poly.pdbx_seq_one_letter_code
_entity_poly.pdbx_strand_id
1 'polypeptide(L)'
;MEYNSVKKIALQRVEALFEQATNLARSNPTLAAKYICVARRIAMAAKVRLPLYFRRQTCKKCNTLFLYASNCRVRVRQKREPHVVITCLNCGNQTRIMLKIKV
;
A
#
# COMPACT_ATOMS: atom_id res chain seq x y z
N MET A 1 26.02 6.75 -16.47
CA MET A 1 24.68 6.54 -15.87
C MET A 1 24.81 5.44 -14.82
N GLU A 2 25.14 5.81 -13.59
CA GLU A 2 25.26 4.84 -12.50
C GLU A 2 23.88 4.37 -12.09
N TYR A 3 23.53 3.19 -12.57
CA TYR A 3 22.41 2.44 -12.08
C TYR A 3 22.68 2.11 -10.61
N ASN A 4 22.03 2.83 -9.70
CA ASN A 4 22.18 2.56 -8.26
C ASN A 4 21.55 1.19 -7.96
N SER A 5 22.35 0.14 -8.15
CA SER A 5 22.01 -1.28 -8.09
C SER A 5 21.23 -1.61 -6.83
N VAL A 6 21.62 -0.97 -5.71
CA VAL A 6 20.98 -1.07 -4.41
C VAL A 6 19.50 -0.66 -4.47
N LYS A 7 19.15 0.42 -5.18
CA LYS A 7 17.75 0.87 -5.32
C LYS A 7 16.91 -0.10 -6.15
N LYS A 8 17.47 -0.70 -7.21
CA LYS A 8 16.76 -1.74 -7.98
C LYS A 8 16.51 -2.97 -7.12
N ILE A 9 17.55 -3.46 -6.46
CA ILE A 9 17.47 -4.66 -5.63
C ILE A 9 16.47 -4.42 -4.49
N ALA A 10 16.48 -3.24 -3.89
CA ALA A 10 15.48 -2.87 -2.88
C ALA A 10 14.06 -2.87 -3.44
N LEU A 11 13.84 -2.31 -4.64
CA LEU A 11 12.53 -2.29 -5.28
C LEU A 11 12.05 -3.70 -5.61
N GLN A 12 12.90 -4.54 -6.20
CA GLN A 12 12.59 -5.95 -6.48
C GLN A 12 12.24 -6.73 -5.19
N ARG A 13 12.98 -6.51 -4.11
CA ARG A 13 12.67 -7.13 -2.80
C ARG A 13 11.32 -6.67 -2.24
N VAL A 14 11.02 -5.38 -2.37
CA VAL A 14 9.74 -4.82 -1.93
C VAL A 14 8.59 -5.42 -2.74
N GLU A 15 8.75 -5.59 -4.05
CA GLU A 15 7.76 -6.21 -4.93
C GLU A 15 7.54 -7.68 -4.59
N ALA A 16 8.61 -8.46 -4.41
CA ALA A 16 8.51 -9.86 -4.01
C ALA A 16 7.81 -10.04 -2.65
N LEU A 17 8.17 -9.22 -1.65
CA LEU A 17 7.50 -9.24 -0.34
C LEU A 17 6.02 -8.86 -0.43
N PHE A 18 5.68 -7.95 -1.34
CA PHE A 18 4.31 -7.55 -1.56
C PHE A 18 3.48 -8.68 -2.17
N GLU A 19 4.02 -9.36 -3.18
CA GLU A 19 3.37 -10.48 -3.84
C GLU A 19 3.11 -11.64 -2.86
N GLN A 20 4.11 -11.97 -2.04
CA GLN A 20 3.94 -12.93 -0.95
C GLN A 20 2.86 -12.47 0.04
N ALA A 21 2.86 -11.20 0.43
CA ALA A 21 1.82 -10.66 1.31
C ALA A 21 0.43 -10.77 0.69
N THR A 22 0.27 -10.55 -0.63
CA THR A 22 -1.03 -10.67 -1.32
C THR A 22 -1.54 -12.11 -1.35
N ASN A 23 -0.65 -13.09 -1.57
CA ASN A 23 -1.01 -14.50 -1.53
C ASN A 23 -1.45 -14.94 -0.13
N LEU A 24 -0.78 -14.43 0.91
CA LEU A 24 -1.11 -14.72 2.30
C LEU A 24 -2.26 -13.88 2.87
N ALA A 25 -2.74 -12.85 2.17
CA ALA A 25 -3.68 -11.89 2.72
C ALA A 25 -5.00 -12.53 3.20
N ARG A 26 -5.45 -13.57 2.51
CA ARG A 26 -6.68 -14.30 2.84
C ARG A 26 -6.46 -15.37 3.91
N SER A 27 -5.33 -16.09 3.87
CA SER A 27 -5.05 -17.19 4.79
C SER A 27 -4.52 -16.70 6.13
N ASN A 28 -3.60 -15.75 6.13
CA ASN A 28 -3.00 -15.20 7.34
C ASN A 28 -2.74 -13.69 7.22
N PRO A 29 -3.73 -12.84 7.57
CA PRO A 29 -3.62 -11.39 7.42
C PRO A 29 -2.56 -10.77 8.36
N THR A 30 -2.25 -11.43 9.49
CA THR A 30 -1.25 -10.94 10.44
C THR A 30 0.17 -11.07 9.89
N LEU A 31 0.47 -12.18 9.21
CA LEU A 31 1.76 -12.41 8.58
C LEU A 31 1.95 -11.50 7.36
N ALA A 32 0.89 -11.32 6.55
CA ALA A 32 0.90 -10.37 5.44
C ALA A 32 1.22 -8.93 5.91
N ALA A 33 0.67 -8.50 7.05
CA ALA A 33 0.97 -7.18 7.62
C ALA A 33 2.43 -7.05 8.06
N LYS A 34 3.04 -8.14 8.57
CA LYS A 34 4.48 -8.17 8.92
C LYS A 34 5.34 -8.01 7.67
N TYR A 35 5.04 -8.71 6.58
CA TYR A 35 5.77 -8.57 5.31
C TYR A 35 5.71 -7.15 4.75
N ILE A 36 4.55 -6.50 4.83
CA ILE A 36 4.41 -5.09 4.40
C ILE A 36 5.20 -4.14 5.30
N CYS A 37 5.24 -4.42 6.61
CA CYS A 37 6.07 -3.64 7.53
C CYS A 37 7.55 -3.71 7.14
N VAL A 38 8.05 -4.92 6.84
CA VAL A 38 9.43 -5.13 6.37
C VAL A 38 9.67 -4.44 5.04
N ALA A 39 8.77 -4.60 4.06
CA ALA A 39 8.86 -3.94 2.76
C ALA A 39 8.95 -2.41 2.89
N ARG A 40 8.15 -1.80 3.78
CA ARG A 40 8.24 -0.35 4.06
C ARG A 40 9.56 0.05 4.68
N ARG A 41 10.09 -0.71 5.63
CA ARG A 41 11.41 -0.45 6.23
C ARG A 41 12.51 -0.50 5.19
N ILE A 42 12.48 -1.47 4.27
CA ILE A 42 13.43 -1.58 3.16
C ILE A 42 13.33 -0.35 2.25
N ALA A 43 12.11 0.05 1.87
CA ALA A 43 11.90 1.23 1.03
C ALA A 43 12.40 2.52 1.69
N MET A 44 12.19 2.67 3.00
CA MET A 44 12.69 3.80 3.78
C MET A 44 14.23 3.81 3.83
N ALA A 45 14.85 2.67 4.13
CA ALA A 45 16.31 2.53 4.20
C ALA A 45 16.98 2.85 2.86
N ALA A 46 16.42 2.34 1.75
CA ALA A 46 16.92 2.59 0.40
C ALA A 46 16.52 3.96 -0.17
N LYS A 47 15.72 4.75 0.58
CA LYS A 47 15.13 6.03 0.14
C LYS A 47 14.42 5.90 -1.22
N VAL A 48 13.72 4.80 -1.43
CA VAL A 48 12.98 4.50 -2.67
C VAL A 48 11.51 4.85 -2.48
N ARG A 49 10.92 5.50 -3.47
CA ARG A 49 9.49 5.78 -3.49
C ARG A 49 8.73 4.50 -3.83
N LEU A 50 7.87 4.07 -2.90
CA LEU A 50 6.99 2.92 -3.14
C LEU A 50 6.10 3.15 -4.36
N PRO A 51 5.91 2.11 -5.21
CA PRO A 51 4.98 2.16 -6.31
C PRO A 51 3.57 2.57 -5.89
N LEU A 52 2.83 3.21 -6.80
CA LEU A 52 1.49 3.73 -6.49
C LEU A 52 0.50 2.63 -6.10
N TYR A 53 0.56 1.46 -6.74
CA TYR A 53 -0.31 0.33 -6.43
C TYR A 53 -0.10 -0.14 -4.98
N PHE A 54 1.16 -0.32 -4.56
CA PHE A 54 1.52 -0.72 -3.20
C PHE A 54 0.99 0.28 -2.15
N ARG A 55 1.18 1.58 -2.42
CA ARG A 55 0.74 2.66 -1.51
C ARG A 55 -0.78 2.75 -1.38
N ARG A 56 -1.51 2.41 -2.43
CA ARG A 56 -2.98 2.51 -2.47
C ARG A 56 -3.67 1.25 -1.94
N GLN A 57 -3.02 0.10 -2.04
CA GLN A 57 -3.53 -1.20 -1.59
C GLN A 57 -3.16 -1.54 -0.13
N THR A 58 -2.40 -0.68 0.56
CA THR A 58 -1.98 -0.92 1.96
C THR A 58 -2.43 0.18 2.90
N CYS A 59 -2.84 -0.22 4.10
CA CYS A 59 -3.12 0.76 5.15
C CYS A 59 -1.83 1.39 5.67
N LYS A 60 -1.78 2.71 5.78
CA LYS A 60 -0.60 3.42 6.32
C LYS A 60 -0.35 3.16 7.80
N LYS A 61 -1.37 2.86 8.59
CA LYS A 61 -1.27 2.69 10.05
C LYS A 61 -0.96 1.24 10.44
N CYS A 62 -1.84 0.31 10.09
CA CYS A 62 -1.73 -1.10 10.50
C CYS A 62 -0.97 -2.01 9.51
N ASN A 63 -0.49 -1.48 8.39
CA ASN A 63 0.21 -2.25 7.34
C ASN A 63 -0.60 -3.39 6.70
N THR A 64 -1.89 -3.51 6.99
CA THR A 64 -2.74 -4.54 6.39
C THR A 64 -3.01 -4.23 4.92
N LEU A 65 -3.12 -5.29 4.11
CA LEU A 65 -3.62 -5.19 2.75
C LEU A 65 -5.09 -4.85 2.74
N PHE A 66 -5.47 -4.04 1.77
CA PHE A 66 -6.85 -3.76 1.47
C PHE A 66 -7.42 -4.86 0.59
N LEU A 67 -8.22 -5.73 1.21
CA LEU A 67 -9.03 -6.73 0.55
C LEU A 67 -10.42 -6.12 0.35
N TYR A 68 -10.75 -5.79 -0.90
CA TYR A 68 -12.06 -5.26 -1.25
C TYR A 68 -13.16 -6.20 -0.78
N ALA A 69 -14.27 -5.62 -0.30
CA ALA A 69 -15.41 -6.30 0.32
C ALA A 69 -15.21 -6.92 1.72
N SER A 70 -13.98 -7.12 2.22
CA SER A 70 -13.77 -7.73 3.55
C SER A 70 -13.34 -6.72 4.61
N ASN A 71 -12.18 -6.08 4.44
CA ASN A 71 -11.57 -5.26 5.49
C ASN A 71 -11.51 -3.75 5.15
N CYS A 72 -12.11 -3.36 4.03
CA CYS A 72 -12.10 -2.00 3.53
C CYS A 72 -13.49 -1.51 3.15
N ARG A 73 -13.74 -0.24 3.45
CA ARG A 73 -14.87 0.49 2.88
C ARG A 73 -14.35 1.54 1.91
N VAL A 74 -14.65 1.36 0.63
CA VAL A 74 -14.32 2.32 -0.43
C VAL A 74 -15.56 3.14 -0.75
N ARG A 75 -15.47 4.47 -0.67
CA ARG A 75 -16.55 5.39 -1.04
C ARG A 75 -16.03 6.45 -2.00
N VAL A 76 -16.73 6.63 -3.10
CA VAL A 76 -16.51 7.76 -4.01
C VAL A 76 -17.34 8.94 -3.51
N ARG A 77 -16.71 10.08 -3.30
CA ARG A 77 -17.36 11.33 -2.91
C ARG A 77 -17.11 12.37 -3.98
N GLN A 78 -18.17 13.04 -4.41
CA GLN A 78 -18.10 14.07 -5.46
C GLN A 78 -18.25 15.50 -4.93
N LYS A 79 -18.71 15.67 -3.68
CA LYS A 79 -18.91 17.00 -3.08
C LYS A 79 -17.56 17.71 -2.82
N ARG A 80 -17.48 19.00 -3.18
CA ARG A 80 -16.28 19.88 -3.17
C ARG A 80 -15.22 19.47 -4.18
N GLU A 81 -14.55 18.34 -3.96
CA GLU A 81 -13.57 17.77 -4.89
C GLU A 81 -13.85 16.28 -5.07
N PRO A 82 -13.80 15.74 -6.29
CA PRO A 82 -14.01 14.31 -6.51
C PRO A 82 -12.83 13.52 -5.94
N HIS A 83 -13.11 12.69 -4.94
CA HIS A 83 -12.11 11.88 -4.26
C HIS A 83 -12.66 10.53 -3.81
N VAL A 84 -11.77 9.55 -3.72
CA VAL A 84 -12.02 8.23 -3.17
C VAL A 84 -11.57 8.21 -1.72
N VAL A 85 -12.46 7.85 -0.81
CA VAL A 85 -12.13 7.59 0.60
C VAL A 85 -12.07 6.09 0.81
N ILE A 86 -10.90 5.59 1.21
CA ILE A 86 -10.68 4.21 1.61
C ILE A 86 -10.56 4.19 3.13
N THR A 87 -11.53 3.58 3.80
CA THR A 87 -11.52 3.40 5.26
C THR A 87 -11.09 1.98 5.59
N CYS A 88 -10.05 1.85 6.41
CA CYS A 88 -9.64 0.57 6.96
C CYS A 88 -10.59 0.19 8.10
N LEU A 89 -11.28 -0.95 8.00
CA LEU A 89 -12.19 -1.41 9.04
C LEU A 89 -11.45 -2.01 10.25
N ASN A 90 -10.17 -2.34 10.10
CA ASN A 90 -9.36 -2.92 11.18
C ASN A 90 -8.80 -1.87 12.16
N CYS A 91 -8.51 -0.65 11.70
CA CYS A 91 -7.89 0.40 12.53
C CYS A 91 -8.59 1.77 12.45
N GLY A 92 -9.64 1.90 11.64
CA GLY A 92 -10.39 3.14 11.43
C GLY A 92 -9.70 4.20 10.58
N ASN A 93 -8.45 3.98 10.14
CA ASN A 93 -7.71 4.98 9.38
C ASN A 93 -8.34 5.22 7.99
N GLN A 94 -8.43 6.49 7.59
CA GLN A 94 -9.01 6.91 6.32
C GLN A 94 -7.91 7.42 5.38
N THR A 95 -7.81 6.81 4.20
CA THR A 95 -6.93 7.29 3.12
C THR A 95 -7.79 7.96 2.05
N ARG A 96 -7.39 9.16 1.62
CA ARG A 96 -8.08 9.90 0.56
C ARG A 96 -7.22 9.92 -0.69
N ILE A 97 -7.81 9.62 -1.84
CA ILE A 97 -7.18 9.66 -3.16
C ILE A 97 -7.99 10.61 -4.02
N MET A 98 -7.39 11.72 -4.44
CA MET A 98 -8.04 12.67 -5.36
C MET A 98 -8.17 12.03 -6.75
N LEU A 99 -9.34 12.21 -7.38
CA LEU A 99 -9.62 11.71 -8.73
C LEU A 99 -9.27 12.72 -9.82
N LYS A 100 -9.08 14.00 -9.49
CA LYS A 100 -8.62 15.00 -10.45
C LYS A 100 -7.23 14.61 -10.96
N ILE A 101 -7.14 14.32 -12.25
CA ILE A 101 -5.90 14.44 -13.00
C ILE A 101 -5.62 15.95 -13.02
N LYS A 102 -4.49 16.40 -12.46
CA LYS A 102 -4.01 17.75 -12.76
C LYS A 102 -3.64 17.72 -14.25
N VAL A 103 -4.53 18.26 -15.08
CA VAL A 103 -4.17 18.75 -16.42
C VAL A 103 -3.38 20.03 -16.22
#